data_AF-A0A183KYF5-F1
#
_entry.id   AF-A0A183KYF5-F1
#
_cell.length_a   1.000
_cell.length_b   1.000
_cell.length_c   1.000
_cell.angle_alpha   90.00
_cell.angle_beta   90.00
_cell.angle_gamma   90.00
#
_symmetry.space_group_name_H-M   'P 1'
#
loop_
_entity.id
_entity.type
_entity.pdbx_description
1 polymer ?
#
loop_
_entity_poly.entity_id
_entity_poly.type
_entity_poly.pdbx_seq_one_letter_code
_entity_poly.pdbx_strand_id
1 'polypeptide(L)' 'MGIALATTNEPLAQLEKERLNGQSAQGPLTAAEVYAMLEPKGLLEKYPIFTTVHKVCTRQFDPKNFISCLANHPEHR' A
#
# COMPACT_ATOMS: atom_id res chain seq x y z
N MET A 1 -6.79 -9.86 -5.31
CA MET A 1 -6.80 -8.44 -4.90
C MET A 1 -5.50 -7.73 -5.21
N GLY A 2 -4.35 -8.19 -4.70
CA GLY A 2 -3.05 -7.53 -4.94
C GLY A 2 -2.68 -7.33 -6.41
N ILE A 3 -2.92 -8.32 -7.27
CA ILE A 3 -2.69 -8.19 -8.73
C ILE A 3 -3.54 -7.05 -9.31
N ALA A 4 -4.83 -6.97 -8.98
CA ALA A 4 -5.71 -5.92 -9.48
C ALA A 4 -5.29 -4.52 -8.99
N LEU A 5 -4.87 -4.40 -7.72
CA LEU A 5 -4.29 -3.15 -7.22
C LEU A 5 -3.02 -2.74 -7.97
N ALA A 6 -2.20 -3.72 -8.38
CA ALA A 6 -0.95 -3.48 -9.10
C ALA A 6 -1.15 -3.17 -10.59
N THR A 7 -2.22 -3.66 -11.22
CA THR A 7 -2.41 -3.58 -12.67
C THR A 7 -3.54 -2.64 -13.10
N THR A 8 -4.43 -2.24 -12.20
CA THR A 8 -5.54 -1.31 -12.48
C THR A 8 -5.46 -0.07 -11.61
N ASN A 9 -6.11 1.02 -12.05
CA ASN A 9 -6.28 2.25 -11.28
C ASN A 9 -7.65 2.35 -10.59
N GLU A 10 -8.39 1.24 -10.53
CA GLU A 10 -9.74 1.22 -9.93
C GLU A 10 -9.66 1.50 -8.42
N PRO A 11 -10.62 2.22 -7.83
CA PRO A 11 -10.66 2.42 -6.39
C PRO A 11 -10.71 1.08 -5.63
N LEU A 12 -10.04 1.01 -4.48
CA LEU A 12 -10.01 -0.20 -3.65
C LEU A 12 -11.42 -0.71 -3.33
N ALA A 13 -12.34 0.17 -2.95
CA ALA A 13 -13.72 -0.20 -2.63
C ALA A 13 -14.46 -0.86 -3.81
N GLN A 14 -14.17 -0.40 -5.04
CA GLN A 14 -14.73 -1.02 -6.25
C GLN A 14 -14.13 -2.41 -6.47
N LEU A 15 -12.81 -2.55 -6.33
CA LEU A 15 -12.13 -3.83 -6.45
C LEU A 15 -12.64 -4.85 -5.43
N GLU A 16 -12.83 -4.46 -4.16
CA GLU A 16 -13.39 -5.32 -3.11
C GLU A 16 -14.81 -5.77 -3.44
N LYS A 17 -15.66 -4.83 -3.90
CA LYS A 17 -17.03 -5.16 -4.31
C LYS A 17 -17.05 -6.18 -5.45
N GLU A 18 -16.24 -5.98 -6.48
CA GLU A 18 -16.27 -6.79 -7.70
C GLU A 18 -15.52 -8.13 -7.60
N ARG A 19 -14.43 -8.16 -6.83
CA ARG A 19 -13.53 -9.33 -6.78
C ARG A 19 -13.68 -10.15 -5.51
N LEU A 20 -14.24 -9.56 -4.45
CA LEU A 20 -14.44 -10.21 -3.15
C LEU A 20 -15.91 -10.27 -2.74
N ASN A 21 -16.84 -9.98 -3.66
CA ASN A 21 -18.28 -9.92 -3.38
C ASN A 21 -18.61 -9.02 -2.17
N GLY A 22 -17.87 -7.92 -2.00
CA GLY A 22 -18.04 -6.99 -0.87
C GLY A 22 -17.36 -7.42 0.44
N GLN A 23 -16.62 -8.53 0.47
CA GLN A 23 -15.73 -8.83 1.60
C GLN A 23 -14.54 -7.87 1.59
N SER A 24 -14.16 -7.37 2.77
CA SER A 24 -13.02 -6.49 2.90
C SER A 24 -11.71 -7.28 2.99
N ALA A 25 -10.70 -6.82 2.26
CA ALA A 25 -9.35 -7.34 2.40
C ALA A 25 -8.69 -6.71 3.64
N GLN A 26 -8.18 -7.55 4.55
CA GLN A 26 -7.49 -7.06 5.74
C GLN A 26 -6.18 -6.32 5.42
N GLY A 27 -5.50 -6.69 4.32
CA GLY A 27 -4.22 -6.09 3.93
C GLY A 27 -4.25 -4.55 3.82
N PRO A 28 -5.16 -3.97 3.00
CA PRO A 28 -5.33 -2.51 2.93
C PRO A 28 -5.69 -1.83 4.25
N LEU A 29 -6.54 -2.45 5.07
CA LEU A 29 -6.93 -1.92 6.38
C LEU A 29 -5.71 -1.85 7.31
N THR A 30 -4.98 -2.97 7.43
CA THR A 30 -3.76 -3.04 8.24
C THR A 30 -2.69 -2.06 7.73
N ALA A 31 -2.54 -1.90 6.41
CA ALA A 31 -1.61 -0.93 5.85
C ALA A 31 -1.97 0.52 6.25
N ALA A 32 -3.26 0.86 6.29
CA ALA A 32 -3.73 2.16 6.77
C ALA A 32 -3.45 2.37 8.26
N GLU A 33 -3.68 1.36 9.10
CA GLU A 33 -3.39 1.44 10.54
C GLU A 33 -1.89 1.60 10.81
N VAL A 34 -1.05 0.85 10.10
CA VAL A 34 0.41 0.96 10.23
C VAL A 34 0.88 2.35 9.77
N TYR A 35 0.38 2.86 8.64
CA TYR A 35 0.72 4.21 8.19
C TYR A 35 0.32 5.27 9.22
N ALA A 36 -0.91 5.22 9.73
CA ALA A 36 -1.42 6.15 10.74
C ALA A 36 -0.63 6.09 12.06
N MET A 37 -0.06 4.94 12.40
CA MET A 37 0.81 4.78 13.58
C MET A 37 2.22 5.35 13.37
N LEU A 38 2.76 5.29 12.15
CA LEU A 38 4.12 5.72 11.82
C LEU A 38 4.23 7.21 11.50
N GLU A 39 3.21 7.80 10.87
CA GLU A 39 3.17 9.20 10.45
C GLU A 39 3.44 10.20 11.60
N PRO A 40 2.72 10.17 12.74
CA PRO A 40 2.95 11.11 13.83
C PRO A 40 4.31 10.91 14.53
N LYS A 41 4.97 9.77 14.30
CA LYS A 41 6.31 9.46 14.83
C LYS A 41 7.43 9.88 13.89
N GLY A 42 7.11 10.37 12.68
CA GLY A 42 8.11 10.68 11.66
C GLY A 42 8.86 9.45 11.13
N LEU A 43 8.25 8.26 11.20
CA LEU A 43 8.92 6.99 10.88
C LEU A 43 8.62 6.45 9.47
N LEU A 44 7.86 7.17 8.65
CA LEU A 44 7.43 6.70 7.33
C LEU A 44 8.60 6.34 6.40
N GLU A 45 9.68 7.10 6.43
CA GLU A 45 10.89 6.86 5.62
C GLU A 45 11.72 5.68 6.12
N LYS A 46 11.66 5.38 7.42
CA LYS A 46 12.33 4.23 8.02
C LYS A 46 11.66 2.91 7.65
N TYR A 47 10.35 2.94 7.39
CA TYR A 47 9.55 1.77 7.03
C TYR A 47 8.88 1.97 5.64
N PRO A 48 9.68 2.16 4.57
CA PRO A 48 9.16 2.58 3.27
C PRO A 48 8.24 1.51 2.66
N ILE A 49 8.45 0.23 2.95
CA ILE A 49 7.61 -0.86 2.42
C ILE A 49 6.16 -0.72 2.92
N PHE A 50 5.95 -0.58 4.24
CA PHE A 50 4.61 -0.44 4.81
C PHE A 50 3.94 0.86 4.35
N THR A 51 4.71 1.95 4.33
CA THR A 51 4.26 3.25 3.84
C THR A 51 3.82 3.17 2.37
N THR A 52 4.61 2.54 1.50
CA THR A 52 4.30 2.45 0.08
C THR A 52 3.12 1.53 -0.20
N VAL A 53 2.95 0.42 0.53
CA VAL A 53 1.76 -0.43 0.40
C VAL A 53 0.49 0.37 0.67
N HIS A 54 0.46 1.17 1.75
CA HIS A 54 -0.67 2.06 2.02
C HIS A 54 -0.91 3.05 0.88
N LYS A 55 0.16 3.71 0.40
CA LYS A 55 0.07 4.68 -0.71
C LYS A 55 -0.41 4.06 -2.02
N VAL A 56 -0.08 2.80 -2.29
CA VAL A 56 -0.61 2.05 -3.44
C VAL A 56 -2.11 1.79 -3.26
N CYS A 57 -2.54 1.34 -2.06
CA CYS A 57 -3.96 1.12 -1.76
C CYS A 57 -4.79 2.40 -1.85
N THR A 58 -4.22 3.57 -1.53
CA THR A 58 -4.87 4.89 -1.61
C THR A 58 -4.62 5.62 -2.93
N ARG A 59 -3.98 4.98 -3.91
CA ARG A 59 -3.68 5.53 -5.26
C ARG A 59 -2.78 6.78 -5.24
N GLN A 60 -1.99 6.94 -4.18
CA GLN A 60 -0.99 8.00 -4.03
C GLN A 60 0.41 7.58 -4.54
N PHE A 61 0.58 6.33 -4.96
CA PHE A 61 1.83 5.80 -5.49
C PHE A 61 1.59 4.79 -6.60
N ASP A 62 2.36 4.88 -7.69
CA ASP A 62 2.27 3.93 -8.80
C ASP A 62 2.94 2.60 -8.40
N PRO A 63 2.19 1.47 -8.35
CA PRO A 63 2.73 0.17 -7.98
C PRO A 63 3.90 -0.30 -8.86
N LYS A 64 4.05 0.20 -10.09
CA LYS A 64 5.21 -0.11 -10.95
C LYS A 64 6.54 0.35 -10.35
N ASN A 65 6.49 1.39 -9.53
CA ASN A 65 7.66 1.93 -8.84
C ASN A 65 7.93 1.23 -7.51
N PHE A 66 7.12 0.25 -7.09
CA PHE A 66 7.25 -0.38 -5.77
C PHE A 66 8.61 -1.04 -5.55
N ILE A 67 9.16 -1.70 -6.58
CA ILE A 67 10.48 -2.34 -6.50
C ILE A 67 11.59 -1.32 -6.21
N SER A 68 11.44 -0.07 -6.66
CA SER A 68 12.41 0.99 -6.35
C SER A 68 12.50 1.29 -4.84
N CYS A 69 11.41 1.07 -4.08
CA CYS A 69 11.42 1.22 -2.63
C CYS A 69 12.25 0.13 -1.94
N LEU A 70 12.32 -1.07 -2.53
CA LEU A 70 13.19 -2.15 -2.03
C LEU A 70 14.66 -1.87 -2.38
N ALA A 71 14.92 -1.47 -3.63
CA ALA A 71 16.28 -1.17 -4.09
C ALA A 71 16.93 0.00 -3.32
N ASN A 72 16.12 0.95 -2.84
CA ASN A 72 16.57 2.10 -2.07
C ASN A 72 16.32 1.98 -0.57
N HIS A 73 16.04 0.77 -0.06
CA HIS A 73 15.70 0.57 1.34
C HIS A 73 16.84 1.01 2.27
N PRO A 74 16.55 1.69 3.41
CA PRO A 74 17.58 2.16 4.36
C PRO A 74 18.56 1.08 4.83
N GLU A 75 18.10 -0.17 5.00
CA GLU A 75 18.92 -1.32 5.40
C GLU A 75 19.95 -1.77 4.34
N HIS A 76 19.87 -1.27 3.10
CA HIS A 76 20.79 -1.61 2.01
C HIS A 76 21.73 -0.44 1.64
N ARG A 77 21.77 0.61 2.47
CA ARG A 77 22.65 1.77 2.31
C ARG A 77 23.68 1.84 3.41
#